data_AF-A0A6C0BB00-F1
#
_entry.id   AF-A0A6C0BB00-F1
#
_cell.length_a   1.000
_cell.length_b   1.000
_cell.length_c   1.000
_cell.angle_alpha   90.00
_cell.angle_beta   90.00
_cell.angle_gamma   90.00
#
_symmetry.space_group_name_H-M   'P 1'
#
loop_
_entity.id
_entity.type
_entity.pdbx_description
1 polymer ?
#
loop_
_entity_poly.entity_id
_entity_poly.type
_entity_poly.pdbx_seq_one_letter_code
_entity_poly.pdbx_strand_id
1 'polypeptide(L)'
;MELDFDQLENCSSEDICMEIREAARGIEEAAKEADTGFRRIFKKLRTQTPSIEEFILKPKAATKKWLLTLGHKEDTILYGDFMKLFLDLCAKEKRLDMETRTLTLNKTEAGIFQLKTDAPMSIFAFMASLPSAFK
;
A
#
# COMPACT_ATOMS: atom_id res chain seq x y z
N MET A 1 3.00 -49.32 -4.86
CA MET A 1 1.85 -49.23 -3.92
C MET A 1 0.65 -49.48 -4.80
N GLU A 2 0.29 -50.75 -4.95
CA GLU A 2 -0.89 -51.16 -5.72
C GLU A 2 -2.10 -50.72 -4.91
N LEU A 3 -2.97 -49.91 -5.52
CA LEU A 3 -4.27 -49.59 -4.94
C LEU A 3 -5.12 -50.86 -5.05
N ASP A 4 -5.45 -51.43 -3.89
CA ASP A 4 -6.33 -52.59 -3.78
C ASP A 4 -7.77 -52.13 -4.04
N PHE A 5 -8.26 -52.36 -5.27
CA PHE A 5 -9.57 -51.92 -5.74
C PHE A 5 -10.74 -52.70 -5.11
N ASP A 6 -10.48 -53.81 -4.43
CA ASP A 6 -11.52 -54.64 -3.78
C ASP A 6 -12.07 -53.98 -2.49
N GLN A 7 -11.39 -52.98 -1.93
CA GLN A 7 -11.90 -52.24 -0.77
C GLN A 7 -12.92 -51.14 -1.11
N LEU A 8 -13.08 -50.79 -2.40
CA LEU A 8 -14.06 -49.81 -2.85
C LEU A 8 -15.45 -50.41 -3.14
N GLU A 9 -15.56 -51.75 -3.27
CA GLU A 9 -16.82 -52.43 -3.61
C GLU A 9 -17.79 -52.58 -2.44
N ASN A 10 -17.37 -52.30 -1.20
CA ASN A 10 -18.19 -52.45 0.02
C ASN A 10 -18.47 -51.13 0.76
N CYS A 11 -18.12 -49.98 0.19
CA CYS A 11 -18.36 -48.70 0.84
C CYS A 11 -19.76 -48.20 0.47
N SER A 12 -20.67 -48.09 1.45
CA SER A 12 -22.01 -47.60 1.17
C SER A 12 -21.94 -46.13 0.74
N SER A 13 -22.91 -45.69 -0.07
CA SER A 13 -22.98 -44.27 -0.47
C SER A 13 -23.11 -43.33 0.74
N GLU A 14 -23.63 -43.82 1.87
CA GLU A 14 -23.70 -43.10 3.15
C GLU A 14 -22.31 -42.92 3.78
N ASP A 15 -21.45 -43.94 3.73
CA ASP A 15 -20.08 -43.88 4.26
C ASP A 15 -19.23 -42.89 3.45
N ILE A 16 -19.35 -42.91 2.12
CA ILE A 16 -18.67 -41.96 1.23
C ILE A 16 -19.15 -40.52 1.50
N CYS A 17 -20.47 -40.32 1.69
CA CYS A 17 -21.01 -38.99 2.02
C CYS A 17 -20.55 -38.50 3.40
N MET A 18 -20.36 -39.41 4.36
CA MET A 18 -19.87 -39.09 5.70
C MET A 18 -18.40 -38.64 5.65
N GLU A 19 -17.54 -39.39 4.96
CA GLU A 19 -16.12 -39.02 4.79
C GLU A 19 -15.95 -37.67 4.08
N ILE A 20 -16.75 -37.40 3.04
CA ILE A 20 -16.72 -36.11 2.34
C ILE A 20 -17.12 -34.96 3.28
N ARG A 21 -18.11 -35.16 4.15
CA ARG A 21 -18.54 -34.14 5.12
C ARG A 21 -17.47 -33.89 6.19
N GLU A 22 -16.80 -34.94 6.66
CA GLU A 22 -15.70 -34.80 7.62
C GLU A 22 -14.50 -34.09 6.99
N ALA A 23 -14.12 -34.47 5.77
CA ALA A 23 -13.07 -33.79 5.02
C ALA A 23 -13.41 -32.31 4.76
N ALA A 24 -14.66 -32.01 4.38
CA ALA A 24 -15.12 -30.63 4.18
C ALA A 24 -15.08 -29.82 5.48
N ARG A 25 -15.45 -30.41 6.62
CA ARG A 25 -15.36 -29.76 7.93
C ARG A 25 -13.91 -29.49 8.33
N GLY A 26 -13.01 -30.44 8.11
CA GLY A 26 -11.58 -30.26 8.36
C GLY A 26 -10.97 -29.13 7.51
N ILE A 27 -11.38 -29.02 6.25
CA ILE A 27 -10.99 -27.91 5.37
C ILE A 27 -11.54 -26.58 5.88
N GLU A 28 -12.80 -26.54 6.33
CA GLU A 28 -13.42 -25.32 6.87
C GLU A 28 -12.73 -24.84 8.15
N GLU A 29 -12.39 -25.76 9.06
CA GLU A 29 -11.66 -25.46 10.30
C GLU A 29 -10.25 -24.96 10.01
N ALA A 30 -9.50 -25.64 9.12
CA ALA A 30 -8.18 -25.19 8.70
C ALA A 30 -8.22 -23.80 8.02
N ALA A 31 -9.25 -23.50 7.24
CA ALA A 31 -9.44 -22.20 6.62
C ALA A 31 -9.73 -21.09 7.66
N LYS A 32 -10.54 -21.38 8.69
CA LYS A 32 -10.81 -20.45 9.81
C LYS A 32 -9.56 -20.17 10.64
N GLU A 33 -8.76 -21.20 10.92
CA GLU A 33 -7.49 -21.03 11.62
C GLU A 33 -6.50 -20.21 10.81
N ALA A 34 -6.41 -20.47 9.50
CA ALA A 34 -5.60 -19.67 8.59
C ALA A 34 -6.05 -18.20 8.56
N ASP A 35 -7.36 -17.91 8.41
CA ASP A 35 -7.88 -16.54 8.44
C ASP A 35 -7.56 -15.83 9.76
N THR A 36 -7.70 -16.54 10.89
CA THR A 36 -7.37 -16.01 12.21
C THR A 36 -5.86 -15.71 12.34
N GLY A 37 -5.02 -16.60 11.81
CA GLY A 37 -3.57 -16.42 11.72
C GLY A 37 -3.20 -15.21 10.86
N PHE A 38 -3.78 -15.09 9.67
CA PHE A 38 -3.59 -13.95 8.77
C PHE A 38 -4.03 -12.63 9.41
N ARG A 39 -5.21 -12.57 10.05
CA ARG A 39 -5.67 -11.38 10.78
C ARG A 39 -4.71 -11.00 11.90
N ARG A 40 -4.16 -11.97 12.63
CA ARG A 40 -3.18 -11.71 13.72
C ARG A 40 -1.88 -11.16 13.16
N ILE A 41 -1.38 -11.70 12.05
CA ILE A 41 -0.19 -11.19 11.35
C ILE A 41 -0.45 -9.77 10.83
N PHE A 42 -1.59 -9.53 10.18
CA PHE A 42 -1.96 -8.22 9.65
C PHE A 42 -2.12 -7.17 10.75
N LYS A 43 -2.73 -7.55 11.88
CA LYS A 43 -2.83 -6.69 13.07
C LYS A 43 -1.45 -6.36 13.64
N LYS A 44 -0.54 -7.33 13.74
CA LYS A 44 0.85 -7.11 14.18
C LYS A 44 1.61 -6.17 13.24
N LEU A 45 1.50 -6.40 11.93
CA LEU A 45 2.12 -5.55 10.90
C LEU A 45 1.63 -4.10 10.98
N ARG A 46 0.30 -3.91 11.14
CA ARG A 46 -0.33 -2.58 11.28
C ARG A 46 0.05 -1.88 12.59
N THR A 47 0.30 -2.60 13.67
CA THR A 47 0.75 -2.01 14.94
C THR A 47 2.25 -1.70 15.00
N GLN A 48 3.07 -2.41 14.22
CA GLN A 48 4.53 -2.23 14.21
C GLN A 48 5.00 -1.25 13.14
N THR A 49 4.17 -0.97 12.15
CA THR A 49 4.45 0.02 11.11
C THR A 49 3.54 1.21 11.37
N PRO A 50 4.04 2.36 11.88
CA PRO A 50 3.25 3.58 11.87
C PRO A 50 2.71 3.76 10.45
N SER A 51 1.41 3.99 10.31
CA SER A 51 0.86 4.25 8.98
C SER A 51 1.68 5.40 8.39
N ILE A 52 2.23 5.21 7.19
CA ILE A 52 3.00 6.25 6.49
C ILE A 52 2.17 7.55 6.42
N GLU A 53 0.84 7.44 6.42
CA GLU A 53 -0.11 8.56 6.43
C GLU A 53 -0.07 9.39 7.72
N GLU A 54 0.32 8.82 8.86
CA GLU A 54 0.38 9.48 10.17
C GLU A 54 1.75 10.15 10.44
N PHE A 55 2.68 10.07 9.49
CA PHE A 55 4.00 10.67 9.66
C PHE A 55 3.95 12.19 9.50
N ILE A 56 4.33 12.94 10.55
CA ILE A 56 4.37 14.40 10.50
C ILE A 56 5.67 14.86 9.83
N LEU A 57 5.55 15.57 8.71
CA LEU A 57 6.65 16.20 8.00
C LEU A 57 6.89 17.63 8.50
N LYS A 58 8.17 17.97 8.71
CA LYS A 58 8.61 19.34 9.02
C LYS A 58 9.26 19.98 7.80
N PRO A 59 8.58 20.85 7.04
CA PRO A 59 9.12 21.45 5.83
C PRO A 59 10.35 22.32 6.09
N LYS A 60 11.35 22.22 5.20
CA LYS A 60 12.46 23.21 5.13
C LYS A 60 11.94 24.56 4.64
N ALA A 61 12.76 25.61 4.77
CA ALA A 61 12.36 26.98 4.46
C ALA A 61 11.77 27.17 3.04
N ALA A 62 12.39 26.56 2.02
CA ALA A 62 11.89 26.63 0.65
C ALA A 62 10.52 25.93 0.49
N THR A 63 10.42 24.71 1.01
CA THR A 63 9.17 23.91 1.03
C THR A 63 8.06 24.65 1.79
N LYS A 64 8.37 25.26 2.93
CA LYS A 64 7.44 26.04 3.74
C LYS A 64 6.90 27.25 2.96
N LYS A 65 7.77 28.01 2.30
CA LYS A 65 7.36 29.15 1.46
C LYS A 65 6.43 28.70 0.34
N TRP A 66 6.74 27.59 -0.31
CA TRP A 66 5.90 27.05 -1.37
C TRP A 66 4.55 26.56 -0.84
N LEU A 67 4.50 25.83 0.27
CA LEU A 67 3.26 25.41 0.94
C LEU A 67 2.36 26.61 1.33
N LEU A 68 2.96 27.72 1.78
CA LEU A 68 2.22 28.96 2.06
C LEU A 68 1.55 29.54 0.81
N THR A 69 2.17 29.44 -0.37
CA THR A 69 1.54 29.88 -1.63
C THR A 69 0.34 29.02 -2.03
N LEU A 70 0.30 27.78 -1.54
CA LEU A 70 -0.81 26.84 -1.74
C LEU A 70 -1.90 26.99 -0.68
N GLY A 71 -1.74 27.92 0.28
CA GLY A 71 -2.70 28.18 1.34
C GLY A 71 -2.49 27.37 2.62
N HIS A 72 -1.45 26.52 2.69
CA HIS A 72 -1.11 25.77 3.91
C HIS A 72 -0.38 26.68 4.90
N LYS A 73 -0.99 26.95 6.05
CA LYS A 73 -0.49 27.95 7.04
C LYS A 73 0.29 27.33 8.20
N GLU A 74 0.24 26.01 8.36
CA GLU A 74 0.87 25.33 9.48
C GLU A 74 2.36 25.10 9.25
N ASP A 75 3.10 25.00 10.35
CA ASP A 75 4.54 24.76 10.35
C ASP A 75 4.91 23.30 10.06
N THR A 76 3.92 22.41 10.03
CA THR A 76 4.04 20.98 9.78
C THR A 76 2.92 20.51 8.85
N ILE A 77 3.06 19.32 8.27
CA ILE A 77 2.03 18.70 7.44
C ILE A 77 2.09 17.18 7.61
N LEU A 78 0.96 16.49 7.66
CA LEU A 78 0.95 15.03 7.60
C LEU A 78 1.44 14.56 6.22
N TYR A 79 2.18 13.47 6.19
CA TYR A 79 2.69 12.91 4.94
C TYR A 79 1.57 12.59 3.95
N GLY A 80 0.48 11.98 4.43
CA GLY A 80 -0.69 11.68 3.61
C GLY A 80 -1.31 12.95 3.00
N ASP A 81 -1.48 13.99 3.82
CA ASP A 81 -2.04 15.27 3.37
C ASP A 81 -1.12 15.97 2.37
N PHE A 82 0.19 15.93 2.59
CA PHE A 82 1.17 16.46 1.65
C PHE A 82 1.11 15.73 0.30
N MET A 83 1.13 14.40 0.31
CA MET A 83 1.10 13.60 -0.92
C MET A 83 -0.20 13.83 -1.69
N LYS A 84 -1.33 13.90 -0.98
CA LYS A 84 -2.62 14.21 -1.58
C LYS A 84 -2.62 15.59 -2.23
N LEU A 85 -2.24 16.63 -1.48
CA LEU A 85 -2.15 17.99 -1.99
C LEU A 85 -1.26 18.07 -3.25
N PHE A 86 -0.10 17.44 -3.21
CA PHE A 86 0.86 17.47 -4.31
C PHE A 86 0.36 16.73 -5.55
N LEU A 87 -0.18 15.52 -5.39
CA LEU A 87 -0.69 14.74 -6.50
C LEU A 87 -1.95 15.38 -7.11
N ASP A 88 -2.82 15.98 -6.29
CA ASP A 88 -3.98 16.73 -6.78
C ASP A 88 -3.56 17.94 -7.64
N LEU A 89 -2.52 18.67 -7.21
CA LEU A 89 -1.93 19.76 -8.00
C LEU A 89 -1.36 19.25 -9.33
N CYS A 90 -0.58 18.17 -9.29
CA CYS A 90 0.00 17.58 -10.50
C CYS A 90 -1.09 17.09 -11.47
N ALA A 91 -2.16 16.46 -10.95
CA ALA A 91 -3.28 15.99 -11.75
C ALA A 91 -4.04 17.14 -12.42
N LYS A 92 -4.33 18.21 -11.67
CA LYS A 92 -5.00 19.41 -12.19
C LYS A 92 -4.21 20.07 -13.33
N GLU A 93 -2.88 20.03 -13.25
CA GLU A 93 -1.98 20.57 -14.25
C GLU A 93 -1.62 19.58 -15.37
N LYS A 94 -2.24 18.39 -15.39
CA LYS A 94 -1.95 17.30 -16.35
C LYS A 94 -0.48 16.86 -16.35
N ARG A 95 0.17 16.93 -15.20
CA ARG A 95 1.56 16.51 -14.97
C ARG A 95 1.67 15.15 -14.29
N LEU A 96 0.53 14.52 -13.96
CA LEU A 96 0.44 13.19 -13.38
C LEU A 96 -0.12 12.22 -14.42
N ASP A 97 0.62 11.17 -14.71
CA ASP A 97 0.18 10.04 -15.51
C ASP A 97 -0.06 8.84 -14.59
N MET A 98 -1.33 8.46 -14.46
CA MET A 98 -1.76 7.36 -13.60
C MET A 98 -1.55 5.99 -14.22
N GLU A 99 -1.47 5.88 -15.55
CA GLU A 99 -1.22 4.63 -16.26
C GLU A 99 0.23 4.20 -16.04
N THR A 100 1.16 5.15 -16.22
CA THR A 100 2.60 4.90 -16.04
C THR A 100 3.10 5.16 -14.63
N ARG A 101 2.24 5.72 -13.75
CA ARG A 101 2.59 6.13 -12.37
C ARG A 101 3.78 7.08 -12.34
N THR A 102 3.80 8.02 -13.29
CA THR A 102 4.85 9.03 -13.42
C THR A 102 4.29 10.43 -13.19
N LEU A 103 5.17 11.34 -12.77
CA LEU A 103 4.88 12.75 -12.61
C LEU A 103 5.99 13.60 -13.20
N THR A 104 5.64 14.78 -13.68
CA THR A 104 6.59 15.78 -14.19
C THR A 104 6.64 16.96 -13.24
N LEU A 105 7.83 17.30 -12.74
CA LEU A 105 8.02 18.44 -11.85
C LEU A 105 8.17 19.75 -12.62
N ASN A 106 7.62 20.84 -12.09
CA ASN A 106 7.96 22.18 -12.58
C ASN A 106 9.32 22.65 -12.00
N LYS A 107 9.84 23.76 -12.52
CA LYS A 107 11.15 24.31 -12.11
C LYS A 107 11.24 24.61 -10.62
N THR A 108 10.16 25.09 -10.01
CA THR A 108 10.11 25.42 -8.59
C THR A 108 10.17 24.16 -7.74
N GLU A 109 9.33 23.17 -8.04
CA GLU A 109 9.28 21.89 -7.34
C GLU A 109 10.62 21.15 -7.46
N ALA A 110 11.19 21.08 -8.67
CA ALA A 110 12.50 20.49 -8.88
C ALA A 110 13.60 21.13 -8.04
N GLY A 111 13.57 22.47 -7.89
CA GLY A 111 14.48 23.19 -6.98
C GLY A 111 14.25 22.85 -5.51
N ILE A 112 13.00 22.71 -5.08
CA ILE A 112 12.64 22.38 -3.69
C ILE A 112 13.07 20.95 -3.32
N PHE A 113 12.80 20.00 -4.22
CA PHE A 113 13.07 18.58 -3.99
C PHE A 113 14.49 18.15 -4.44
N GLN A 114 15.27 19.07 -5.01
CA GLN A 114 16.62 18.85 -5.54
C GLN A 114 16.66 17.78 -6.63
N LEU A 115 15.67 17.82 -7.52
CA LEU A 115 15.48 16.87 -8.61
C LEU A 115 15.67 17.55 -9.97
N LYS A 116 15.88 16.74 -11.02
CA LYS A 116 15.96 17.24 -12.40
C LYS A 116 14.55 17.46 -12.97
N THR A 117 14.36 18.51 -13.75
CA THR A 117 13.08 18.87 -14.41
C THR A 117 12.81 18.16 -15.72
N ASP A 118 13.82 17.51 -16.30
CA ASP A 118 13.85 17.31 -17.75
C ASP A 118 13.14 16.03 -18.21
N ALA A 119 12.68 15.20 -17.28
CA ALA A 119 11.98 13.96 -17.59
C ALA A 119 10.89 13.62 -16.57
N PRO A 120 9.81 12.93 -17.00
CA PRO A 120 8.87 12.30 -16.09
C PRO A 120 9.61 11.35 -15.13
N MET A 121 9.20 11.34 -13.87
CA MET A 121 9.75 10.46 -12.86
C MET A 121 8.69 9.62 -12.18
N SER A 122 9.06 8.44 -11.72
CA SER A 122 8.15 7.60 -10.94
C SER A 122 7.73 8.31 -9.65
N ILE A 123 6.45 8.20 -9.28
CA ILE A 123 5.94 8.67 -7.99
C ILE A 123 6.77 8.09 -6.83
N PHE A 124 7.23 6.85 -6.93
CA PHE A 124 8.08 6.23 -5.89
C PHE A 124 9.46 6.90 -5.79
N ALA A 125 10.07 7.26 -6.92
CA ALA A 125 11.34 7.98 -6.93
C ALA A 125 11.19 9.38 -6.33
N PHE A 126 10.06 10.05 -6.61
CA PHE A 126 9.71 11.30 -5.96
C PHE A 126 9.55 11.13 -4.43
N MET A 127 8.79 10.12 -3.97
CA MET A 127 8.60 9.86 -2.53
C MET A 127 9.93 9.64 -1.81
N ALA A 128 10.87 8.93 -2.43
CA ALA A 128 12.21 8.71 -1.88
C ALA A 128 13.05 10.00 -1.75
N SER A 129 12.72 11.04 -2.54
CA SER A 129 13.41 12.33 -2.50
C SER A 129 12.90 13.26 -1.41
N LEU A 130 11.72 13.02 -0.83
CA LEU A 130 11.08 13.91 0.15
C LEU A 130 11.97 14.27 1.35
N PRO A 131 12.81 13.39 1.91
CA PRO A 131 13.75 13.78 2.97
C PRO A 131 14.69 14.95 2.60
N SER A 132 14.89 15.24 1.31
CA SER A 132 15.66 16.43 0.88
C SER A 132 14.93 17.74 1.18
N ALA A 133 13.59 17.74 1.19
CA ALA A 133 12.72 18.91 1.37
C ALA A 133 12.14 19.04 2.80
N PHE A 134 12.29 18.00 3.62
CA PHE A 134 11.75 17.91 4.99
C PHE A 134 12.87 17.58 6.00
N LYS A 135 12.67 17.91 7.28
CA LYS A 135 13.59 17.64 8.40
C LYS A 135 12.99 16.65 9.40
#